data_AF-A0A2N3JVS9-F1
#
_entry.id   AF-A0A2N3JVS9-F1
#
_cell.length_a   1.000
_cell.length_b   1.000
_cell.length_c   1.000
_cell.angle_alpha   90.00
_cell.angle_beta   90.00
_cell.angle_gamma   90.00
#
_symmetry.space_group_name_H-M   'P 1'
#
loop_
_entity.id
_entity.type
_entity.pdbx_description
1 polymer ?
#
loop_
_entity_poly.entity_id
_entity_poly.type
_entity_poly.pdbx_seq_one_letter_code
_entity_poly.pdbx_strand_id
1 'polypeptide(L)' 'METDEGRASTSTAGTAARVRAVIADAGVSQREFARRIVMDPSKLSRALSGTRRFTVAELARIADEGRVDAD' A
#
# COMPACT_ATOMS: atom_id res chain seq x y z
N MET A 1 -19.76 -12.02 22.82
CA MET A 1 -18.49 -11.30 22.61
C MET A 1 -18.17 -11.51 21.14
N GLU A 2 -18.81 -10.73 20.27
CA GLU A 2 -18.85 -10.97 18.82
C GLU A 2 -18.35 -9.73 18.08
N THR A 3 -17.22 -9.93 17.40
CA THR A 3 -16.81 -9.40 16.08
C THR A 3 -16.73 -7.88 15.84
N ASP A 4 -15.51 -7.35 16.03
CA ASP A 4 -15.02 -6.10 15.41
C ASP A 4 -13.99 -6.37 14.27
N GLU A 5 -13.99 -7.57 13.66
CA GLU A 5 -12.98 -7.94 12.64
C GLU A 5 -13.42 -7.71 11.18
N GLY A 6 -14.70 -7.38 10.95
CA GLY A 6 -15.28 -7.25 9.60
C GLY A 6 -15.04 -5.90 8.90
N ARG A 7 -14.76 -4.82 9.65
CA ARG A 7 -14.61 -3.47 9.07
C ARG A 7 -13.15 -3.14 8.68
N ALA A 8 -12.18 -3.65 9.43
CA ALA A 8 -10.74 -3.40 9.21
C ALA A 8 -10.15 -4.19 8.03
N SER A 9 -10.77 -5.30 7.65
CA SER A 9 -10.38 -6.14 6.53
C SER A 9 -10.72 -5.48 5.18
N THR A 10 -11.85 -4.78 5.08
CA THR A 10 -12.22 -4.00 3.87
C THR A 10 -11.32 -2.79 3.66
N SER A 11 -10.93 -2.09 4.73
CA SER A 11 -10.08 -0.89 4.63
C SER A 11 -8.63 -1.23 4.25
N THR A 12 -8.10 -2.36 4.75
CA THR A 12 -6.76 -2.84 4.36
C THR A 12 -6.75 -3.32 2.91
N ALA A 13 -7.76 -4.11 2.50
CA ALA A 13 -7.90 -4.57 1.12
C ALA A 13 -8.08 -3.40 0.13
N GLY A 14 -8.90 -2.40 0.49
CA GLY A 14 -9.09 -1.17 -0.29
C GLY A 14 -7.81 -0.34 -0.40
N THR A 15 -7.03 -0.24 0.68
CA THR A 15 -5.72 0.44 0.65
C THR A 15 -4.74 -0.29 -0.26
N ALA A 16 -4.64 -1.62 -0.18
CA ALA A 16 -3.79 -2.40 -1.05
C ALA A 16 -4.20 -2.32 -2.53
N ALA A 17 -5.49 -2.16 -2.84
CA ALA A 17 -5.97 -1.92 -4.20
C ALA A 17 -5.54 -0.54 -4.72
N ARG A 18 -5.70 0.52 -3.90
CA ARG A 18 -5.24 1.88 -4.24
C ARG A 18 -3.73 1.94 -4.50
N VAL A 19 -2.93 1.30 -3.64
CA VAL A 19 -1.47 1.22 -3.85
C VAL A 19 -1.11 0.49 -5.15
N ARG A 20 -1.85 -0.56 -5.54
CA ARG A 20 -1.63 -1.22 -6.85
C ARG A 20 -1.91 -0.29 -8.02
N ALA A 21 -2.97 0.52 -7.94
CA ALA A 21 -3.29 1.50 -8.98
C ALA A 21 -2.15 2.53 -9.12
N VAL A 22 -1.65 3.07 -8.01
CA VAL A 22 -0.51 4.00 -8.00
C VAL A 22 0.73 3.39 -8.67
N ILE A 23 1.05 2.14 -8.35
CA ILE A 23 2.21 1.44 -8.95
C ILE A 23 2.00 1.26 -10.46
N ALA A 24 0.78 0.92 -10.88
CA ALA A 24 0.45 0.75 -12.29
C ALA A 24 0.56 2.07 -13.06
N ASP A 25 0.04 3.16 -12.50
CA ASP A 25 0.09 4.51 -13.10
C ASP A 25 1.53 5.04 -13.19
N ALA A 26 2.39 4.69 -12.23
CA ALA A 26 3.82 5.01 -12.28
C ALA A 26 4.57 4.28 -13.41
N GLY A 27 3.98 3.25 -14.03
CA GLY A 27 4.56 2.52 -15.15
C GLY A 27 5.84 1.74 -14.83
N VAL A 28 6.09 1.45 -13.54
CA VAL A 28 7.29 0.75 -13.08
C VAL A 28 6.95 -0.56 -12.38
N SER A 29 7.93 -1.48 -12.33
CA SER A 29 7.77 -2.70 -11.54
C SER A 29 7.56 -2.38 -10.06
N GLN A 30 6.79 -3.22 -9.35
CA GLN A 30 6.63 -3.13 -7.88
C GLN A 30 7.98 -3.05 -7.15
N ARG A 31 9.00 -3.79 -7.62
CA ARG A 31 10.34 -3.77 -7.02
C ARG A 31 11.03 -2.41 -7.20
N GLU A 32 10.87 -1.79 -8.36
CA GLU A 32 11.39 -0.44 -8.61
C GLU A 32 10.64 0.60 -7.80
N PHE A 33 9.30 0.52 -7.78
CA PHE A 33 8.49 1.40 -6.96
C PHE A 33 8.88 1.35 -5.48
N ALA A 34 9.06 0.13 -4.93
CA ALA A 34 9.56 -0.07 -3.57
C ALA A 34 10.88 0.66 -3.31
N ARG A 35 11.84 0.63 -4.26
CA ARG A 35 13.10 1.36 -4.12
C ARG A 35 12.90 2.87 -4.06
N ARG A 36 12.03 3.43 -4.91
CA ARG A 36 11.77 4.88 -4.96
C ARG A 36 11.17 5.41 -3.66
N ILE A 37 10.23 4.66 -3.08
CA ILE A 37 9.65 5.00 -1.76
C ILE A 37 10.55 4.59 -0.58
N VAL A 38 11.79 4.14 -0.81
CA VAL A 38 12.73 3.65 0.22
C VAL A 38 12.10 2.57 1.11
N MET A 39 11.53 1.56 0.46
CA MET A 39 10.89 0.41 1.09
C MET A 39 11.48 -0.89 0.57
N ASP A 40 11.58 -1.88 1.44
CA ASP A 40 11.98 -3.21 1.02
C ASP A 40 10.89 -3.84 0.12
N PRO A 41 11.24 -4.40 -1.05
CA PRO A 41 10.28 -5.01 -1.96
C PRO A 41 9.45 -6.14 -1.33
N SER A 42 10.03 -6.94 -0.42
CA SER A 42 9.30 -8.01 0.26
C SER A 42 8.29 -7.45 1.27
N LYS A 43 8.59 -6.33 1.92
CA LYS A 43 7.61 -5.60 2.74
C LYS A 43 6.46 -5.13 1.86
N LEU A 44 6.74 -4.49 0.72
CA LEU A 44 5.69 -4.01 -0.19
C LEU A 44 4.78 -5.18 -0.64
N SER A 45 5.37 -6.28 -1.10
CA SER A 45 4.63 -7.47 -1.50
C SER A 45 3.74 -8.02 -0.37
N ARG A 46 4.27 -8.14 0.85
CA ARG A 46 3.51 -8.59 2.02
C ARG A 46 2.34 -7.67 2.37
N ALA A 47 2.49 -6.35 2.21
CA ALA A 47 1.37 -5.42 2.47
C ALA A 47 0.29 -5.54 1.40
N LEU A 48 0.71 -5.69 0.15
CA LEU A 48 -0.21 -5.85 -0.96
C LEU A 48 -0.97 -7.18 -0.89
N SER A 49 -0.35 -8.24 -0.37
CA SER A 49 -1.01 -9.53 -0.10
C SER A 49 -1.87 -9.53 1.17
N GLY A 50 -1.90 -8.43 1.92
CA GLY A 50 -2.68 -8.31 3.17
C GLY A 50 -2.03 -8.99 4.38
N THR A 51 -0.85 -9.60 4.23
CA THR A 51 -0.11 -10.25 5.34
C THR A 51 0.53 -9.26 6.31
N ARG A 52 0.56 -7.96 5.95
CA ARG A 52 0.87 -6.84 6.84
C ARG A 52 0.08 -5.61 6.43
N ARG A 53 -0.04 -4.65 7.34
CA ARG A 53 -0.62 -3.32 7.04
C ARG A 53 0.49 -2.35 6.64
N PHE A 54 0.14 -1.34 5.84
CA PHE A 54 0.99 -0.19 5.61
C PHE A 54 1.03 0.69 6.86
N THR A 55 2.18 1.28 7.15
CA THR A 55 2.28 2.35 8.14
C THR A 55 1.91 3.70 7.51
N VAL A 56 1.58 4.69 8.35
CA VAL A 56 1.29 6.06 7.87
C VAL A 56 2.46 6.62 7.07
N ALA A 57 3.70 6.43 7.53
CA ALA A 57 4.90 6.90 6.82
C ALA A 57 5.15 6.17 5.49
N GLU A 58 4.69 4.93 5.34
CA GLU A 58 4.74 4.24 4.06
C GLU A 58 3.68 4.76 3.10
N LEU A 59 2.44 4.96 3.59
CA LEU A 59 1.37 5.54 2.77
C LEU A 59 1.71 6.95 2.29
N ALA A 60 2.30 7.78 3.14
CA ALA A 60 2.74 9.13 2.75
C ALA A 60 3.79 9.11 1.62
N ARG A 61 4.76 8.20 1.68
CA ARG A 61 5.77 8.06 0.61
C ARG A 61 5.19 7.51 -0.69
N ILE A 62 4.20 6.62 -0.59
CA ILE A 62 3.47 6.10 -1.76
C ILE A 62 2.65 7.21 -2.42
N ALA A 63 1.97 8.03 -1.62
CA ALA A 63 1.21 9.19 -2.06
C ALA A 63 2.12 10.20 -2.79
N ASP A 64 3.26 10.53 -2.18
CA ASP A 64 4.27 11.45 -2.74
C ASP A 64 4.82 10.95 -4.09
N GLU A 65 5.28 9.69 -4.16
CA GLU A 65 5.79 9.10 -5.42
C GLU A 65 4.69 8.99 -6.49
N GLY A 66 3.46 8.68 -6.08
CA GLY A 66 2.31 8.56 -6.97
C GLY A 66 1.72 9.88 -7.43
N ARG A 67 2.08 11.01 -6.80
CA ARG A 67 1.32 12.28 -6.85
C ARG A 67 -0.17 12.10 -6.53
N VAL A 68 -0.49 11.15 -5.66
CA VAL A 68 -1.87 10.88 -5.22
C VAL A 68 -2.02 11.48 -3.83
N ASP A 69 -2.79 12.55 -3.70
CA ASP A 69 -3.12 13.11 -2.39
C ASP A 69 -3.91 12.07 -1.56
N ALA A 70 -3.51 11.88 -0.30
CA ALA A 70 -4.14 10.95 0.61
C ALA A 70 -5.43 11.57 1.21
N ASP A 71 -6.48 11.70 0.38
CA ASP A 71 -7.83 12.10 0.80
C ASP A 71 -8.65 10.92 1.35
#